data_AF-A0A1H3MVR4-F1
#
_entry.id   AF-A0A1H3MVR4-F1
#
_cell.length_a   1.000
_cell.length_b   1.000
_cell.length_c   1.000
_cell.angle_alpha   90.00
_cell.angle_beta   90.00
_cell.angle_gamma   90.00
#
_symmetry.space_group_name_H-M   'P 1'
#
loop_
_entity.id
_entity.type
_entity.pdbx_description
1 polymer ?
#
loop_
_entity_poly.entity_id
_entity_poly.type
_entity_poly.pdbx_seq_one_letter_code
_entity_poly.pdbx_strand_id
1 'polypeptide(L)'
;MSNTNKVAFNDENYKSLLDDISKLQQNYGNNIDVIVKQLNDLVGYNGDLNAEKVSKNINSIVERLKCIKNDALAYYGAEDKIISAYMESIARIDQLIE
;
A
#
# COMPACT_ATOMS: atom_id res chain seq x y z
N MET A 1 -16.46 -37.00 18.27
CA MET A 1 -15.62 -35.96 18.90
C MET A 1 -14.25 -36.09 18.25
N SER A 2 -13.64 -35.13 17.56
CA SER A 2 -13.84 -33.69 17.38
C SER A 2 -13.56 -33.39 15.90
N ASN A 3 -14.48 -32.72 15.19
CA ASN A 3 -14.17 -32.13 13.89
C ASN A 3 -13.38 -30.86 14.16
N THR A 4 -12.07 -31.00 14.31
CA THR A 4 -11.16 -29.86 14.34
C THR A 4 -11.14 -29.30 12.91
N ASN A 5 -11.97 -28.30 12.64
CA ASN A 5 -11.88 -27.50 11.42
C ASN A 5 -10.41 -27.04 11.32
N LYS A 6 -9.69 -27.44 10.26
CA LYS A 6 -8.35 -26.89 9.96
C LYS A 6 -8.55 -25.41 9.63
N VAL A 7 -8.09 -24.50 10.50
CA VAL A 7 -8.54 -23.10 10.45
C VAL A 7 -7.73 -22.21 9.50
N ALA A 8 -6.43 -22.42 9.23
CA ALA A 8 -5.66 -21.26 8.73
C ALA A 8 -5.09 -21.27 7.32
N PHE A 9 -4.46 -22.35 6.85
CA PHE A 9 -3.53 -22.18 5.72
C PHE A 9 -4.21 -22.04 4.35
N ASN A 10 -5.46 -22.50 4.24
CA ASN A 10 -6.22 -22.55 2.98
C ASN A 10 -7.55 -21.79 3.03
N ASP A 11 -7.80 -20.99 4.06
CA ASP A 11 -9.03 -20.19 4.11
C ASP A 11 -8.98 -19.12 3.00
N GLU A 12 -9.90 -19.24 2.05
CA GLU A 12 -10.03 -18.34 0.91
C GLU A 12 -10.28 -16.89 1.36
N ASN A 13 -10.90 -16.68 2.54
CA ASN A 13 -11.13 -15.35 3.07
C ASN A 13 -9.82 -14.64 3.42
N TYR A 14 -8.80 -15.35 3.93
CA TYR A 14 -7.50 -14.75 4.24
C TYR A 14 -6.71 -14.41 2.99
N LYS A 15 -6.71 -15.30 1.99
CA LYS A 15 -6.09 -15.01 0.69
C LYS A 15 -6.76 -13.81 0.02
N SER A 16 -8.09 -13.72 0.08
CA SER A 16 -8.84 -12.56 -0.43
C SER A 16 -8.44 -11.27 0.30
N LEU A 17 -8.30 -11.30 1.63
CA LEU A 17 -7.92 -10.12 2.42
C LEU A 17 -6.52 -9.60 2.05
N LEU A 18 -5.53 -10.49 1.91
CA LEU A 18 -4.17 -10.12 1.50
C LEU A 18 -4.15 -9.52 0.09
N ASP A 19 -4.90 -10.12 -0.84
CA ASP A 19 -5.06 -9.61 -2.20
C ASP A 19 -5.72 -8.22 -2.22
N ASP A 20 -6.73 -8.00 -1.38
CA ASP A 20 -7.45 -6.73 -1.30
C ASP A 20 -6.56 -5.63 -0.70
N ILE A 21 -5.80 -5.93 0.35
CA ILE A 21 -4.81 -5.01 0.92
C ILE A 21 -3.74 -4.66 -0.12
N SER A 22 -3.23 -5.66 -0.85
CA SER A 22 -2.24 -5.45 -1.91
C SER A 22 -2.78 -4.57 -3.05
N LYS A 23 -4.02 -4.79 -3.48
CA LYS A 23 -4.68 -3.97 -4.51
C LYS A 23 -4.89 -2.53 -4.03
N LEU A 24 -5.33 -2.33 -2.78
CA LEU A 24 -5.49 -1.00 -2.20
C LEU A 24 -4.15 -0.25 -2.15
N GLN A 25 -3.08 -0.92 -1.73
CA GLN A 25 -1.74 -0.37 -1.70
C GLN A 25 -1.26 0.05 -3.10
N GLN A 26 -1.42 -0.81 -4.11
CA GLN A 26 -1.05 -0.50 -5.50
C GLN A 26 -1.87 0.66 -6.06
N ASN A 27 -3.19 0.65 -5.89
CA ASN A 27 -4.08 1.70 -6.38
C ASN A 27 -3.73 3.05 -5.76
N TYR A 28 -3.45 3.08 -4.46
CA TYR A 28 -3.04 4.30 -3.77
C TYR A 28 -1.72 4.85 -4.33
N GLY A 29 -0.70 3.98 -4.46
CA GLY A 29 0.60 4.37 -5.01
C GLY A 29 0.50 4.89 -6.45
N ASN A 30 -0.27 4.20 -7.29
CA ASN A 30 -0.49 4.58 -8.69
C ASN A 30 -1.21 5.93 -8.82
N ASN A 31 -2.23 6.19 -8.00
CA ASN A 31 -2.95 7.46 -8.00
C ASN A 31 -2.03 8.63 -7.65
N ILE A 32 -1.14 8.45 -6.66
CA ILE A 32 -0.16 9.48 -6.32
C ILE A 32 0.81 9.73 -7.48
N ASP A 33 1.29 8.68 -8.15
CA ASP A 33 2.21 8.83 -9.28
C ASP A 33 1.56 9.59 -10.46
N VAL A 34 0.28 9.34 -10.73
CA VAL A 34 -0.49 10.08 -11.74
C VAL A 34 -0.59 11.56 -11.39
N ILE A 35 -0.92 11.88 -10.13
CA ILE A 35 -1.03 13.29 -9.68
C ILE A 35 0.34 13.98 -9.79
N VAL A 36 1.42 13.33 -9.35
CA VAL A 36 2.79 13.86 -9.46
C VAL A 36 3.16 14.15 -10.91
N LYS A 37 2.81 13.23 -11.83
CA LYS A 37 3.05 13.44 -13.26
C LYS A 37 2.30 14.67 -13.78
N GLN A 38 1.00 14.78 -13.50
CA GLN A 38 0.18 15.91 -13.92
C GLN A 38 0.71 17.25 -13.38
N LEU A 39 1.16 17.27 -12.12
CA LEU A 39 1.77 18.45 -11.52
C LEU A 39 3.08 18.85 -12.22
N ASN A 40 3.93 17.89 -12.55
CA ASN A 40 5.16 18.16 -13.30
C ASN A 40 4.88 18.67 -14.72
N ASP A 41 3.87 18.12 -15.38
CA ASP A 41 3.45 18.57 -16.72
C ASP A 41 2.98 20.03 -16.67
N LEU A 42 2.21 20.42 -15.64
CA LEU A 42 1.76 21.82 -15.44
C LEU A 42 2.93 22.81 -15.27
N VAL A 43 4.03 22.38 -14.64
CA VAL A 43 5.26 23.20 -14.54
C VAL A 43 5.90 23.37 -15.92
N GLY A 44 5.98 22.30 -16.71
CA GLY A 44 6.57 22.32 -18.05
C GLY A 44 5.82 23.20 -19.05
N TYR A 45 4.49 23.32 -18.94
CA TYR A 45 3.67 24.11 -19.86
C TYR A 45 3.71 25.64 -19.63
N ASN A 46 3.96 26.12 -18.41
CA ASN A 46 3.79 27.55 -18.03
C ASN A 46 5.06 28.41 -18.17
N GLY A 47 5.88 28.10 -19.16
CA GLY A 47 7.29 28.46 -19.25
C GLY A 47 7.72 29.92 -19.39
N ASP A 48 7.12 30.95 -18.75
CA ASP A 48 7.84 32.25 -18.77
C ASP A 48 7.53 33.36 -17.74
N LEU A 49 6.40 33.42 -17.01
CA LEU A 49 6.11 34.65 -16.22
C LEU A 49 5.85 34.47 -14.72
N ASN A 50 5.62 33.26 -14.24
CA ASN A 50 5.51 32.92 -12.81
C ASN A 50 6.18 31.57 -12.47
N ALA A 51 6.98 31.05 -13.41
CA ALA A 51 7.47 29.69 -13.41
C ALA A 51 8.26 29.35 -12.14
N GLU A 52 9.11 30.25 -11.63
CA GLU A 52 9.99 29.94 -10.49
C GLU A 52 9.21 29.72 -9.18
N LYS A 53 8.29 30.63 -8.84
CA LYS A 53 7.49 30.53 -7.60
C LYS A 53 6.45 29.40 -7.69
N VAL A 54 5.82 29.23 -8.85
CA VAL A 54 4.86 28.15 -9.09
C VAL A 54 5.57 26.79 -9.08
N SER A 55 6.74 26.67 -9.70
CA SER A 55 7.57 25.46 -9.67
C SER A 55 7.99 25.11 -8.24
N LYS A 56 8.40 26.09 -7.42
CA LYS A 56 8.77 25.82 -6.03
C LYS A 56 7.58 25.26 -5.22
N ASN A 57 6.39 25.85 -5.36
CA ASN A 57 5.20 25.37 -4.69
C ASN A 57 4.79 23.98 -5.18
N ILE A 58 4.82 23.74 -6.49
CA ILE A 58 4.50 22.44 -7.08
C ILE A 58 5.51 21.37 -6.64
N ASN A 59 6.81 21.68 -6.67
CA ASN A 59 7.85 20.77 -6.20
C ASN A 59 7.64 20.40 -4.72
N SER A 60 7.29 21.38 -3.87
CA SER A 60 6.94 21.11 -2.47
C SER A 60 5.72 20.19 -2.33
N ILE A 61 4.69 20.35 -3.17
CA ILE A 61 3.54 19.45 -3.20
C ILE A 61 3.95 18.04 -3.65
N VAL A 62 4.78 17.93 -4.69
CA VAL A 62 5.30 16.65 -5.21
C VAL A 62 6.11 15.93 -4.14
N GLU A 63 6.98 16.63 -3.40
CA GLU A 63 7.75 16.06 -2.29
C GLU A 63 6.83 15.54 -1.18
N ARG A 64 5.81 16.31 -0.80
CA ARG A 64 4.82 15.88 0.21
C ARG A 64 4.03 14.66 -0.25
N LEU A 65 3.60 14.62 -1.51
CA LEU A 65 2.90 13.47 -2.09
C LEU A 65 3.78 12.21 -2.10
N LYS A 66 5.06 12.35 -2.46
CA LYS A 66 6.03 11.24 -2.39
C LYS A 66 6.25 10.74 -0.96
N CYS A 67 6.33 11.66 0.01
CA CYS A 67 6.44 11.31 1.43
C CYS A 67 5.21 10.51 1.89
N ILE A 68 4.01 11.03 1.64
CA ILE A 68 2.73 10.37 1.94
C ILE A 68 2.66 8.97 1.29
N LYS A 69 3.09 8.85 0.03
CA LYS A 69 3.16 7.55 -0.65
C LYS A 69 4.05 6.57 0.11
N ASN A 70 5.27 6.97 0.46
CA ASN A 70 6.20 6.11 1.17
C ASN A 70 5.68 5.70 2.55
N ASP A 71 5.11 6.63 3.30
CA ASP A 71 4.52 6.36 4.61
C ASP A 71 3.35 5.37 4.51
N ALA A 72 2.46 5.56 3.52
CA ALA A 72 1.36 4.64 3.27
C ALA A 72 1.86 3.25 2.85
N LEU A 73 2.84 3.15 1.95
CA LEU A 73 3.43 1.88 1.55
C LEU A 73 4.11 1.16 2.73
N ALA A 74 4.78 1.90 3.61
CA ALA A 74 5.36 1.35 4.83
C ALA A 74 4.29 0.84 5.80
N TYR A 75 3.19 1.58 5.96
CA TYR A 75 2.05 1.17 6.78
C TYR A 75 1.42 -0.13 6.28
N TYR A 76 1.06 -0.20 4.99
CA TYR A 76 0.48 -1.42 4.41
C TYR A 76 1.44 -2.62 4.48
N GLY A 77 2.75 -2.39 4.28
CA GLY A 77 3.75 -3.45 4.44
C GLY A 77 3.94 -3.94 5.88
N ALA A 78 3.59 -3.13 6.89
CA ALA A 78 3.56 -3.57 8.28
C ALA A 78 2.33 -4.45 8.56
N GLU A 79 1.16 -4.07 8.05
CA GLU A 79 -0.08 -4.85 8.18
C GLU A 79 0.06 -6.24 7.51
N ASP A 80 0.62 -6.30 6.30
CA ASP A 80 0.89 -7.56 5.59
C ASP A 80 1.76 -8.54 6.41
N LYS A 81 2.79 -8.02 7.08
CA LYS A 81 3.65 -8.81 7.98
C LYS A 81 2.90 -9.31 9.22
N ILE A 82 2.05 -8.49 9.82
CA ILE A 82 1.26 -8.87 10.99
C ILE A 82 0.28 -9.98 10.62
N ILE A 83 -0.44 -9.81 9.51
CA ILE A 83 -1.40 -10.81 9.01
C ILE A 83 -0.66 -12.12 8.69
N SER A 84 0.47 -12.05 7.99
CA SER A 84 1.28 -13.23 7.66
C SER A 84 1.80 -13.95 8.92
N ALA A 85 2.28 -13.22 9.93
CA ALA A 85 2.76 -13.81 11.19
C ALA A 85 1.62 -14.48 11.99
N TYR A 86 0.43 -13.88 11.97
CA TYR A 86 -0.76 -14.48 12.57
C TYR A 86 -1.14 -15.79 11.87
N MET A 87 -1.08 -15.81 10.53
CA MET A 87 -1.33 -17.03 9.73
C MET A 87 -0.34 -18.14 10.05
N GLU A 88 0.96 -17.84 10.11
CA GLU A 88 1.98 -18.82 10.48
C GLU A 88 1.74 -19.39 11.89
N SER A 89 1.29 -18.55 12.81
CA SER A 89 1.00 -18.96 14.19
C SER A 89 -0.18 -19.93 14.25
N ILE A 90 -1.27 -19.66 13.52
CA ILE A 90 -2.41 -20.59 13.48
C ILE A 90 -2.02 -21.89 12.76
N ALA A 91 -1.25 -21.81 11.67
CA ALA A 91 -0.78 -23.00 10.95
C ALA A 91 0.05 -23.95 11.84
N ARG A 92 0.88 -23.39 12.74
CA ARG A 92 1.61 -24.18 13.74
C ARG A 92 0.69 -24.82 14.77
N ILE A 93 -0.37 -24.13 15.19
CA ILE A 93 -1.36 -24.69 16.12
C ILE A 93 -2.08 -25.88 15.46
N ASP A 94 -2.49 -25.74 14.19
CA ASP A 94 -3.15 -26.82 13.43
C ASP A 94 -2.26 -28.08 13.35
N GLN A 95 -0.93 -27.93 13.26
CA GLN A 95 0.04 -29.05 13.24
C GLN A 95 0.25 -29.72 14.60
N LEU A 96 0.00 -29.01 15.71
CA LEU A 96 0.22 -29.53 17.07
C LEU A 96 -0.99 -30.31 17.61
N ILE A 97 -2.14 -30.25 16.93
CA ILE A 97 -3.39 -30.91 17.30
C ILE A 97 -3.60 -32.21 16.49
N GLU A 98 -2.70 -32.55 15.55
CA GLU A 98 -2.60 -33.86 14.88
C GLU A 98 -1.80 -34.88 15.72
#